data_AF-A0AB37ZQP5-F1
#
_entry.id   AF-A0AB37ZQP5-F1
#
_cell.length_a   1.000
_cell.length_b   1.000
_cell.length_c   1.000
_cell.angle_alpha   90.00
_cell.angle_beta   90.00
_cell.angle_gamma   90.00
#
_symmetry.space_group_name_H-M   'P 1'
#
loop_
_entity.id
_entity.type
_entity.pdbx_description
1 polymer ?
#
loop_
_entity_poly.entity_id
_entity_poly.type
_entity_poly.pdbx_seq_one_letter_code
_entity_poly.pdbx_strand_id
1 'polypeptide(L)'
;MALTQNQRDKRTALKRQKAKEEELRLRVRPGTKQALAELMEWAGIEEQGEALTLMIHHLHRLGAVRALPLLEVPRHEITVSKIVALEFHRKSMLMIQKDPGDEVVSPT
;
A
#
# COMPACT_ATOMS: atom_id res chain seq x y z
N MET A 1 -20.00 36.02 -31.13
CA MET A 1 -18.68 36.07 -30.46
C MET A 1 -18.35 34.68 -29.92
N ALA A 2 -17.16 34.16 -30.18
CA ALA A 2 -16.71 32.91 -29.58
C ALA A 2 -16.51 33.12 -28.06
N LEU A 3 -16.94 32.16 -27.24
CA LEU A 3 -16.72 32.18 -25.79
C LEU A 3 -15.22 32.32 -25.48
N THR A 4 -14.89 33.20 -24.52
CA THR A 4 -13.51 33.34 -24.04
C THR A 4 -13.08 32.10 -23.27
N GLN A 5 -11.77 31.83 -23.19
CA GLN A 5 -11.23 30.66 -22.50
C GLN A 5 -11.73 30.57 -21.04
N ASN A 6 -11.72 31.70 -20.34
CA ASN A 6 -12.16 31.80 -18.95
C ASN A 6 -13.66 31.46 -18.77
N GLN A 7 -14.52 31.82 -19.73
CA GLN A 7 -15.94 31.43 -19.72
C GLN A 7 -16.14 29.93 -19.97
N ARG A 8 -15.29 29.31 -20.80
CA ARG A 8 -15.32 27.86 -21.05
C ARG A 8 -14.87 27.08 -19.81
N ASP A 9 -13.80 27.51 -19.17
CA ASP A 9 -13.27 26.88 -17.96
C ASP A 9 -14.29 26.93 -16.82
N LYS A 10 -14.92 28.10 -16.60
CA LYS A 10 -16.03 28.24 -15.63
C LYS A 10 -17.20 27.30 -15.94
N ARG A 11 -17.59 27.19 -17.21
CA ARG A 11 -18.68 26.29 -17.63
C ARG A 11 -18.34 24.83 -17.37
N THR A 12 -17.10 24.42 -17.61
CA THR A 12 -16.62 23.07 -17.34
C THR A 12 -16.57 22.81 -15.83
N ALA A 13 -16.02 23.73 -15.04
CA ALA A 13 -15.99 23.63 -13.57
C ALA A 13 -17.40 23.47 -12.96
N LEU A 14 -18.38 24.26 -13.44
CA LEU A 14 -19.77 24.14 -13.01
C LEU A 14 -20.39 22.78 -13.35
N LYS A 15 -20.04 22.20 -14.50
CA LYS A 15 -20.51 20.86 -14.87
C LYS A 15 -19.95 19.78 -13.94
N ARG A 16 -18.64 19.83 -13.64
CA ARG A 16 -17.99 18.90 -12.71
C ARG A 16 -18.59 18.99 -11.30
N GLN A 17 -18.80 20.22 -10.81
CA GLN A 17 -19.44 20.44 -9.52
C GLN A 17 -20.87 19.87 -9.47
N LYS A 18 -21.67 20.06 -10.52
CA LYS A 18 -23.01 19.48 -10.62
C LYS A 18 -22.99 17.95 -10.62
N ALA A 19 -22.00 17.35 -11.27
CA ALA A 19 -21.80 15.90 -11.30
C ALA A 19 -21.19 15.35 -9.99
N LYS A 20 -20.83 16.21 -9.03
CA LYS A 20 -20.08 15.86 -7.81
C LYS A 20 -18.78 15.12 -8.13
N GLU A 21 -18.18 15.44 -9.26
CA GLU A 21 -16.87 14.91 -9.65
C GLU A 21 -15.80 15.48 -8.72
N GLU A 22 -15.03 14.58 -8.10
CA GLU A 22 -13.85 14.93 -7.33
C GLU A 22 -12.60 14.56 -8.12
N GLU A 23 -11.62 15.47 -8.17
CA GLU A 23 -10.35 15.23 -8.86
C GLU A 23 -9.39 14.45 -7.96
N LEU A 24 -9.15 13.18 -8.28
CA LEU A 24 -8.13 12.36 -7.59
C LEU A 24 -6.77 12.54 -8.28
N ARG A 25 -5.86 13.28 -7.63
CA ARG A 25 -4.47 13.47 -8.12
C ARG A 25 -3.50 12.52 -7.44
N LEU A 26 -2.89 11.62 -8.22
CA LEU A 26 -1.90 10.66 -7.72
C LEU A 26 -0.54 10.90 -8.37
N ARG A 27 0.49 11.17 -7.56
CA ARG A 27 1.89 11.19 -8.01
C ARG A 27 2.51 9.82 -7.73
N VAL A 28 3.01 9.16 -8.77
CA VAL A 28 3.53 7.79 -8.68
C VAL A 28 5.03 7.73 -8.97
N ARG A 29 5.71 6.76 -8.33
CA ARG A 29 7.10 6.39 -8.65
C ARG A 29 7.13 5.47 -9.88
N PRO A 30 8.28 5.30 -10.56
CA PRO A 30 8.38 4.45 -11.76
C PRO A 30 7.86 3.02 -11.57
N GLY A 31 8.17 2.38 -10.43
CA GLY A 31 7.69 1.01 -10.16
C GLY A 31 6.17 0.89 -10.10
N THR A 32 5.49 1.84 -9.45
CA THR A 32 4.01 1.87 -9.41
C THR A 32 3.43 2.13 -10.80
N LYS A 33 4.08 2.98 -11.60
CA LYS A 33 3.66 3.24 -12.98
C LYS A 33 3.79 2.00 -13.86
N GLN A 34 4.87 1.24 -13.69
CA GLN A 34 5.08 -0.02 -14.41
C GLN A 34 4.03 -1.06 -14.03
N ALA A 35 3.78 -1.27 -12.72
CA ALA A 35 2.76 -2.21 -12.27
C ALA A 35 1.37 -1.86 -12.82
N LEU A 36 1.02 -0.56 -12.89
CA LEU A 36 -0.22 -0.11 -13.53
C LEU A 36 -0.25 -0.45 -15.02
N ALA A 37 0.85 -0.26 -15.75
CA ALA A 37 0.93 -0.58 -17.17
C ALA A 37 0.78 -2.08 -17.45
N GLU A 38 1.37 -2.94 -16.63
CA GLU A 38 1.24 -4.40 -16.73
C GLU A 38 -0.21 -4.84 -16.47
N LEU A 39 -0.85 -4.29 -15.44
CA LEU A 39 -2.28 -4.55 -15.17
C LEU A 39 -3.18 -4.12 -16.33
N MET A 40 -2.89 -2.96 -16.92
CA MET A 40 -3.60 -2.46 -18.09
C MET A 40 -3.42 -3.37 -19.30
N GLU A 41 -2.21 -3.84 -19.57
CA GLU A 41 -1.90 -4.77 -20.65
C GLU A 41 -2.66 -6.10 -20.48
N TRP A 42 -2.67 -6.67 -19.27
CA TRP A 42 -3.41 -7.92 -18.99
C TRP A 42 -4.92 -7.77 -19.17
N ALA A 43 -5.46 -6.58 -18.87
CA ALA A 43 -6.88 -6.29 -19.00
C ALA A 43 -7.28 -5.73 -20.38
N GLY A 44 -6.32 -5.43 -21.25
CA GLY A 44 -6.57 -4.78 -22.54
C GLY A 44 -7.11 -3.34 -22.41
N ILE A 45 -6.71 -2.61 -21.36
CA ILE A 45 -7.17 -1.25 -21.06
C ILE A 45 -6.13 -0.23 -21.53
N GLU A 46 -6.54 0.78 -22.28
CA GLU A 46 -5.64 1.83 -22.78
C GLU A 46 -5.57 3.05 -21.85
N GLU A 47 -6.64 3.33 -21.09
CA GLU A 47 -6.74 4.51 -20.23
C GLU A 47 -6.46 4.18 -18.75
N GLN A 48 -5.50 4.88 -18.14
CA GLN A 48 -5.15 4.73 -16.72
C GLN A 48 -6.32 5.03 -15.78
N GLY A 49 -7.14 6.04 -16.11
CA GLY A 49 -8.29 6.44 -15.31
C GLY A 49 -9.37 5.35 -15.27
N GLU A 50 -9.60 4.69 -16.40
CA GLU A 50 -10.50 3.54 -16.51
C GLU A 50 -9.98 2.36 -15.68
N ALA A 51 -8.70 2.01 -15.83
CA ALA A 51 -8.09 0.93 -15.05
C ALA A 51 -8.23 1.17 -13.54
N LEU A 52 -7.93 2.38 -13.06
CA LEU A 52 -8.09 2.75 -11.65
C LEU A 52 -9.54 2.66 -11.17
N THR A 53 -10.49 3.14 -11.98
CA THR A 53 -11.92 3.09 -11.67
C THR A 53 -12.40 1.64 -11.55
N LEU A 54 -12.03 0.79 -12.51
CA LEU A 54 -12.37 -0.64 -12.49
C LEU A 54 -11.75 -1.36 -11.31
N MET A 55 -10.48 -1.11 -10.98
CA MET A 55 -9.82 -1.71 -9.82
C MET A 55 -10.56 -1.37 -8.52
N ILE A 56 -10.96 -0.11 -8.31
CA ILE A 56 -11.72 0.30 -7.13
C ILE A 56 -13.06 -0.45 -7.05
N HIS A 57 -13.80 -0.53 -8.16
CA HIS A 57 -15.10 -1.20 -8.19
C HIS A 57 -14.99 -2.73 -8.00
N HIS A 58 -14.01 -3.36 -8.64
CA HIS A 58 -13.78 -4.80 -8.50
C HIS A 58 -13.32 -5.15 -7.09
N LEU A 59 -12.40 -4.38 -6.52
CA LEU A 59 -11.95 -4.56 -5.13
C LEU A 59 -13.12 -4.42 -4.15
N HIS A 60 -13.95 -3.38 -4.31
CA HIS A 60 -15.14 -3.20 -3.48
C HIS A 60 -16.13 -4.37 -3.60
N ARG A 61 -16.32 -4.92 -4.81
CA ARG A 61 -17.21 -6.07 -5.07
C ARG A 61 -16.76 -7.35 -4.34
N LEU A 62 -15.47 -7.50 -4.01
CA LEU A 62 -14.98 -8.66 -3.26
C LEU A 62 -15.53 -8.70 -1.82
N GLY A 63 -15.95 -7.55 -1.27
CA GLY A 63 -16.37 -7.36 0.11
C GLY A 63 -15.19 -7.21 1.08
N ALA A 64 -15.44 -6.61 2.24
CA ALA A 64 -14.40 -6.17 3.18
C ALA A 64 -13.40 -7.29 3.55
N VAL A 65 -13.89 -8.49 3.85
CA VAL A 65 -13.06 -9.64 4.27
C VAL A 65 -12.00 -10.00 3.23
N ARG A 66 -12.33 -9.92 1.93
CA ARG A 66 -11.41 -10.28 0.84
C ARG A 66 -10.62 -9.09 0.32
N ALA A 67 -11.16 -7.87 0.45
CA ALA A 67 -10.53 -6.66 -0.01
C ALA A 67 -9.42 -6.15 0.93
N LEU A 68 -9.64 -6.21 2.25
CA LEU A 68 -8.71 -5.65 3.24
C LEU A 68 -7.28 -6.22 3.14
N PRO A 69 -7.07 -7.55 3.02
CA PRO A 69 -5.71 -8.09 2.90
C PRO A 69 -4.94 -7.59 1.67
N LEU A 70 -5.64 -7.15 0.61
CA LEU A 70 -5.01 -6.61 -0.61
C LEU A 70 -4.58 -5.14 -0.46
N LEU A 71 -5.09 -4.45 0.57
CA LEU A 71 -4.74 -3.07 0.91
C LEU A 71 -3.74 -2.99 2.07
N GLU A 72 -3.44 -4.12 2.70
CA GLU A 72 -2.44 -4.20 3.75
C GLU A 72 -1.03 -4.12 3.15
N VAL A 73 -0.23 -3.18 3.65
CA VAL A 73 1.20 -3.13 3.31
C VAL A 73 1.85 -4.37 3.94
N PRO A 74 2.57 -5.21 3.17
CA PRO A 74 3.21 -6.40 3.71
C PRO A 74 4.17 -6.00 4.83
N ARG A 75 3.81 -6.36 6.06
CA ARG A 75 4.71 -6.24 7.20
C ARG A 75 5.67 -7.41 7.13
N HIS A 76 6.96 -7.12 6.99
CA HIS A 76 7.99 -8.14 7.14
C HIS A 76 8.16 -8.41 8.64
N GLU A 77 7.37 -9.34 9.18
CA GLU A 77 7.53 -9.79 10.55
C GLU A 77 8.80 -10.65 10.64
N ILE A 78 9.82 -10.17 11.34
CA ILE A 78 11.03 -10.95 11.61
C ILE A 78 10.71 -11.92 12.75
N THR A 79 10.27 -13.12 12.39
CA THR A 79 10.08 -14.20 13.37
C THR A 79 11.38 -14.96 13.55
N VAL A 80 11.97 -14.88 14.75
CA VAL A 80 13.14 -15.71 15.11
C VAL A 80 12.67 -17.15 15.30
N SER A 81 13.30 -18.11 14.62
CA SER A 81 12.94 -19.53 14.78
C SER A 81 13.25 -20.00 16.21
N LYS A 82 12.47 -20.96 16.71
CA LYS A 82 12.66 -21.53 18.06
C LYS A 82 14.08 -22.07 18.28
N ILE A 83 14.70 -22.64 17.24
CA ILE A 83 16.06 -23.17 17.30
C ILE A 83 17.06 -22.03 17.49
N VAL A 84 16.92 -20.94 16.72
CA VAL A 84 17.80 -19.77 16.83
C VAL A 84 17.63 -19.09 18.21
N ALA A 85 16.40 -18.96 18.69
CA ALA A 85 16.13 -18.41 20.02
C ALA A 85 16.77 -19.26 21.14
N LEU A 86 16.69 -20.59 21.04
CA LEU A 86 17.29 -21.51 22.00
C LEU A 86 18.83 -21.46 21.97
N GLU A 87 19.42 -21.42 20.77
CA GLU A 87 20.87 -21.32 20.61
C GLU A 87 21.40 -20.00 21.17
N PHE A 88 20.71 -18.89 20.88
CA PHE A 88 21.01 -17.58 21.42
C PHE A 88 20.98 -17.61 22.95
N HIS A 89 19.90 -18.10 23.55
CA HIS A 89 19.75 -18.19 25.01
C HIS A 89 20.89 -19.00 25.65
N ARG A 90 21.23 -20.18 25.10
CA ARG A 90 22.32 -21.02 25.63
C ARG A 90 23.67 -20.31 25.58
N LYS A 91 23.99 -19.66 24.45
CA LYS A 91 25.25 -18.91 24.30
C LYS A 91 25.32 -17.72 25.25
N SER A 92 24.22 -17.00 25.44
CA SER A 92 24.13 -15.91 26.41
C SER A 92 24.42 -16.40 27.84
N MET A 93 23.80 -17.50 28.27
CA MET A 93 24.04 -18.06 29.60
C MET A 93 25.51 -18.47 29.82
N LEU A 94 26.16 -19.05 28.80
CA LEU A 94 27.59 -19.40 28.87
C LEU A 94 28.50 -18.18 28.96
N MET A 95 28.12 -17.05 28.35
CA MET A 95 28.89 -15.80 28.46
C MET A 95 28.73 -15.17 29.84
N ILE A 96 27.50 -15.11 30.37
CA ILE A 96 27.23 -14.57 31.71
C ILE A 96 27.99 -15.35 32.79
N GLN A 97 28.10 -16.67 32.67
CA GLN A 97 28.89 -17.49 33.61
C GLN A 97 30.39 -17.16 33.62
N LYS A 98 30.93 -16.50 32.58
CA LYS A 98 32.33 -16.08 32.54
C LYS A 98 32.59 -14.76 33.26
N ASP A 99 31.55 -13.95 33.51
CA ASP A 99 31.66 -12.67 34.22
C ASP A 99 30.63 -12.61 35.37
N PRO A 100 31.02 -12.99 36.60
CA PRO A 100 30.09 -13.27 37.70
C PRO A 100 29.41 -12.03 38.30
N GLY A 101 29.63 -10.84 37.73
CA GLY A 101 29.04 -9.58 38.20
C GLY A 101 27.68 -9.22 37.58
N ASP A 102 27.21 -9.94 36.56
CA ASP A 102 26.01 -9.57 35.81
C ASP A 102 24.70 -10.11 36.43
N GLU A 103 23.68 -9.27 36.48
CA GLU A 103 22.33 -9.64 36.91
C GLU A 103 21.52 -10.27 35.76
N VAL A 104 20.97 -11.47 36.00
CA VAL A 104 20.10 -12.15 35.03
C VAL A 104 18.64 -11.78 35.27
N VAL A 105 18.07 -10.98 34.36
CA VAL A 105 16.62 -10.69 34.36
C VAL A 105 15.91 -11.66 33.45
N SER A 106 14.96 -12.43 34.00
CA SER A 106 14.11 -13.33 33.20
C SER A 106 13.01 -12.52 32.49
N PRO A 107 12.72 -12.83 31.21
CA PRO A 107 11.59 -12.20 30.52
C PRO A 107 10.28 -12.57 31.22
N THR A 108 9.37 -11.60 31.30
CA THR A 108 8.03 -11.74 31.91
C THR A 108 7.00 -12.16 30.87
#